data_AF-A0A673UME2-F1
#
_entry.id   AF-A0A673UME2-F1
#
_cell.length_a   1.000
_cell.length_b   1.000
_cell.length_c   1.000
_cell.angle_alpha   90.00
_cell.angle_beta   90.00
_cell.angle_gamma   90.00
#
_symmetry.space_group_name_H-M   'P 1'
#
loop_
_entity.id
_entity.type
_entity.pdbx_description
1 polymer ?
#
loop_
_entity_poly.entity_id
_entity_poly.type
_entity_poly.pdbx_seq_one_letter_code
_entity_poly.pdbx_strand_id
1 'polypeptide(L)'
;EGASQKLPRVPGLFQFTRAPEETPQSIYRKEYVPFLGHRPDQISRWYSKRRVEGLPYTHLITHHQEPSHRHLISTYDDHYSRHSYNPGLPPLRTWSGHKLLWLAEKADFPLLAPPTNYGLYEQLKRRWLTPKAGSWESIYTESYPRPPLCALSRRQHAIPVPPPRLHPVPHF
;
A
#
# COMPACT_ATOMS: atom_id res chain seq x y z
N GLU A 1 -2.89 24.35 75.14
CA GLU A 1 -3.73 25.16 74.23
C GLU A 1 -2.83 25.99 73.33
N GLY A 2 -2.65 25.57 72.07
CA GLY A 2 -1.73 26.19 71.12
C GLY A 2 -2.51 26.90 70.03
N ALA A 3 -2.44 28.23 70.01
CA ALA A 3 -3.10 29.09 69.04
C ALA A 3 -2.59 28.82 67.61
N SER A 4 -3.48 28.33 66.73
CA SER A 4 -3.20 28.21 65.30
C SER A 4 -3.37 29.58 64.65
N GLN A 5 -2.24 30.22 64.33
CA GLN A 5 -2.20 31.49 63.62
C GLN A 5 -2.79 31.32 62.20
N LYS A 6 -3.96 31.93 61.95
CA LYS A 6 -4.50 32.08 60.60
C LYS A 6 -3.74 33.19 59.88
N LEU A 7 -2.91 32.81 58.91
CA LEU A 7 -2.30 33.76 57.97
C LEU A 7 -3.39 34.40 57.07
N PRO A 8 -3.26 35.69 56.70
CA PRO A 8 -4.25 36.38 55.89
C PRO A 8 -4.25 35.87 54.44
N ARG A 9 -5.45 35.68 53.89
CA ARG A 9 -5.70 35.33 52.49
C ARG A 9 -5.33 36.52 51.61
N VAL A 10 -4.28 36.39 50.81
CA VAL A 10 -3.91 37.38 49.79
C VAL A 10 -5.01 37.41 48.70
N PRO A 11 -5.67 38.55 48.45
CA PRO A 11 -6.68 38.64 47.40
C PRO A 11 -5.97 38.74 46.05
N GLY A 12 -6.14 37.72 45.20
CA GLY A 12 -5.60 37.72 43.83
C GLY A 12 -5.17 36.36 43.29
N LEU A 13 -5.09 35.33 44.13
CA LEU A 13 -4.78 33.96 43.68
C LEU A 13 -6.07 33.15 43.54
N PHE A 14 -6.55 32.99 42.30
CA PHE A 14 -7.55 31.98 41.98
C PHE A 14 -6.94 30.60 42.22
N GLN A 15 -7.37 29.94 43.30
CA GLN A 15 -7.02 28.54 43.53
C GLN A 15 -8.02 27.66 42.78
N PHE A 16 -7.52 26.88 41.83
CA PHE A 16 -8.32 25.87 41.15
C PHE A 16 -8.62 24.72 42.12
N THR A 17 -9.81 24.72 42.70
CA THR A 17 -10.30 23.60 43.50
C THR A 17 -10.69 22.46 42.56
N ARG A 18 -10.00 21.32 42.64
CA ARG A 18 -10.32 20.11 41.86
C ARG A 18 -11.68 19.58 42.32
N ALA A 19 -12.74 19.81 41.54
CA ALA A 19 -14.03 19.18 41.77
C ALA A 19 -13.92 17.66 41.51
N PRO A 20 -14.26 16.80 42.48
CA PRO A 20 -14.45 15.38 42.21
C PRO A 20 -15.87 15.17 41.69
N GLU A 21 -16.01 14.63 40.48
CA GLU A 21 -17.00 13.57 40.13
C GLU A 21 -17.38 13.49 38.64
N GLU A 22 -16.98 14.44 37.79
CA GLU A 22 -17.23 14.31 36.35
C GLU A 22 -15.97 13.86 35.59
N THR A 23 -16.10 12.78 34.84
CA THR A 23 -15.09 12.40 33.84
C THR A 23 -14.92 13.58 32.87
N PRO A 24 -13.69 14.08 32.66
CA PRO A 24 -13.49 15.26 31.82
C PRO A 24 -13.93 14.95 30.39
N GLN A 25 -15.07 15.50 29.98
CA GLN A 25 -15.54 15.40 28.61
C GLN A 25 -14.96 16.53 27.77
N SER A 26 -14.45 16.19 26.58
CA SER A 26 -14.02 17.15 25.57
C SER A 26 -15.14 18.16 25.27
N ILE A 27 -14.79 19.43 25.05
CA ILE A 27 -15.72 20.50 24.64
C ILE A 27 -16.56 20.05 23.43
N TYR A 28 -15.95 19.34 22.48
CA TYR A 28 -16.62 18.74 21.33
C TYR A 28 -17.84 17.88 21.70
N ARG A 29 -17.74 17.03 22.73
CA ARG A 29 -18.87 16.18 23.17
C ARG A 29 -19.97 16.97 23.87
N LYS A 30 -19.65 18.12 24.45
CA LYS A 30 -20.63 19.00 25.11
C LYS A 30 -21.44 19.81 24.09
N GLU A 31 -20.81 20.21 22.99
CA GLU A 31 -21.43 21.06 21.97
C GLU A 31 -22.03 20.26 20.79
N TYR A 32 -21.48 19.09 20.49
CA TYR A 32 -21.95 18.26 19.38
C TYR A 32 -23.24 17.52 19.74
N VAL A 33 -24.33 17.86 19.04
CA VAL A 33 -25.59 17.13 19.08
C VAL A 33 -25.64 16.17 17.89
N PRO A 34 -25.52 14.84 18.09
CA PRO A 34 -25.64 13.89 16.99
C PRO A 34 -27.07 13.87 16.45
N PHE A 35 -27.24 14.19 15.16
CA PHE A 35 -28.51 14.00 14.46
C PHE A 35 -28.69 12.52 14.11
N LEU A 36 -29.29 11.76 15.02
CA LEU A 36 -29.60 10.35 14.82
C LEU A 36 -30.57 10.18 13.65
N GLY A 37 -30.19 9.38 12.65
CA GLY A 37 -31.04 9.09 11.49
C GLY A 37 -31.04 10.16 10.40
N HIS A 38 -30.14 11.15 10.45
CA HIS A 38 -29.88 12.03 9.31
C HIS A 38 -29.60 11.18 8.06
N ARG A 39 -30.53 11.23 7.11
CA ARG A 39 -30.32 10.75 5.74
C ARG A 39 -30.28 11.99 4.86
N PRO A 40 -29.29 12.10 3.95
CA PRO A 40 -29.30 13.16 2.96
C PRO A 40 -30.60 13.09 2.16
N ASP A 41 -31.21 14.25 1.92
CA ASP A 41 -32.48 14.37 1.20
C ASP A 41 -32.43 13.63 -0.16
N GLN A 42 -33.46 12.80 -0.39
CA GLN A 42 -33.55 11.96 -1.58
C GLN A 42 -33.74 12.80 -2.85
N ILE A 43 -34.48 13.92 -2.75
CA ILE A 43 -34.72 14.82 -3.88
C ILE A 43 -33.42 15.51 -4.27
N SER A 44 -32.71 16.08 -3.29
CA SER A 44 -31.40 16.70 -3.48
C SER A 44 -30.37 15.74 -4.10
N ARG A 45 -30.34 14.48 -3.65
CA ARG A 45 -29.49 13.44 -4.25
C ARG A 45 -29.83 13.17 -5.71
N TRP A 46 -31.12 13.04 -6.02
CA TRP A 46 -31.57 12.75 -7.38
C TRP A 46 -31.25 13.89 -8.34
N TYR A 47 -31.50 15.14 -7.94
CA TYR A 47 -31.14 16.31 -8.76
C TYR A 47 -29.62 16.40 -8.97
N SER A 48 -28.82 16.16 -7.92
CA SER A 48 -27.36 16.16 -8.02
C SER A 48 -26.85 15.09 -8.98
N LYS A 49 -27.42 13.87 -8.91
CA LYS A 49 -27.07 12.79 -9.83
C LYS A 49 -27.46 13.12 -11.27
N ARG A 50 -28.68 13.60 -11.49
CA ARG A 50 -29.18 13.99 -12.82
C ARG A 50 -28.35 15.11 -13.46
N ARG A 51 -27.89 16.10 -12.68
CA ARG A 51 -27.01 17.17 -13.18
C ARG A 51 -25.65 16.66 -13.66
N VAL A 52 -25.23 15.51 -13.15
CA VAL A 52 -23.91 14.90 -13.38
C VAL A 52 -23.97 13.80 -14.45
N GLU A 53 -25.15 13.27 -14.74
CA GLU A 53 -25.36 12.29 -15.82
C GLU A 53 -24.93 12.86 -17.18
N GLY A 54 -24.00 12.19 -17.85
CA GLY A 54 -23.42 12.60 -19.13
C GLY A 54 -22.13 13.43 -19.03
N LEU A 55 -21.73 13.88 -17.84
CA LEU A 55 -20.45 14.54 -17.64
C LEU A 55 -19.32 13.51 -17.38
N PRO A 56 -18.15 13.67 -18.02
CA PRO A 56 -16.98 12.86 -17.69
C PRO A 56 -16.59 13.03 -16.21
N TYR A 57 -16.41 11.90 -15.53
CA TYR A 57 -16.11 11.85 -14.08
C TYR A 57 -14.88 12.65 -13.67
N THR A 58 -13.91 12.79 -14.59
CA THR A 58 -12.71 13.60 -14.39
C THR A 58 -13.08 15.03 -13.98
N HIS A 59 -14.03 15.66 -14.66
CA HIS A 59 -14.38 17.06 -14.43
C HIS A 59 -15.10 17.31 -13.10
N LEU A 60 -15.65 16.25 -12.50
CA LEU A 60 -16.36 16.34 -11.23
C LEU A 60 -15.43 16.32 -10.03
N ILE A 61 -14.26 15.68 -10.17
CA ILE A 61 -13.39 15.33 -9.05
C ILE A 61 -12.01 15.95 -9.17
N THR A 62 -11.58 16.31 -10.38
CA THR A 62 -10.31 17.00 -10.55
C THR A 62 -10.42 18.43 -10.04
N HIS A 63 -9.61 18.78 -9.04
CA HIS A 63 -9.64 20.10 -8.42
C HIS A 63 -8.96 21.19 -9.27
N HIS A 64 -7.93 20.86 -10.06
CA HIS A 64 -7.17 21.83 -10.86
C HIS A 64 -6.77 21.29 -12.25
N GLN A 65 -7.64 20.49 -12.88
CA GLN A 65 -7.32 19.79 -14.14
C GLN A 65 -6.00 18.99 -14.07
N GLU A 66 -5.66 18.49 -12.88
CA GLU A 66 -4.39 17.78 -12.69
C GLU A 66 -4.42 16.45 -13.44
N PRO A 67 -3.35 16.12 -14.19
CA PRO A 67 -3.21 14.80 -14.76
C PRO A 67 -3.18 13.74 -13.67
N SER A 68 -3.87 12.62 -13.89
CA SER A 68 -3.89 11.50 -12.92
C SER A 68 -2.50 10.94 -12.62
N HIS A 69 -1.57 11.05 -13.57
CA HIS A 69 -0.19 10.57 -13.48
C HIS A 69 0.78 11.59 -12.86
N ARG A 70 0.29 12.69 -12.27
CA ARG A 70 1.14 13.72 -11.67
C ARG A 70 1.83 13.25 -10.38
N HIS A 71 1.21 12.31 -9.66
CA HIS A 71 1.60 11.91 -8.29
C HIS A 71 2.02 10.43 -8.22
N LEU A 72 3.06 10.05 -8.98
CA LEU A 72 3.52 8.66 -9.06
C LEU A 72 4.58 8.29 -8.03
N ILE A 73 5.10 9.26 -7.29
CA ILE A 73 6.17 9.08 -6.31
C ILE A 73 5.65 9.48 -4.94
N SER A 74 5.81 8.57 -3.97
CA SER A 74 5.49 8.86 -2.58
C SER A 74 6.61 9.66 -1.92
N THR A 75 6.28 10.42 -0.87
CA THR A 75 7.28 11.14 -0.05
C THR A 75 8.33 10.22 0.55
N TYR A 76 7.94 9.00 0.90
CA TYR A 76 8.84 7.95 1.37
C TYR A 76 9.87 7.55 0.31
N ASP A 77 9.41 7.23 -0.91
CA ASP A 77 10.28 6.83 -2.02
C ASP A 77 11.23 7.95 -2.43
N ASP A 78 10.74 9.19 -2.49
CA ASP A 78 11.58 10.34 -2.82
C ASP A 78 12.69 10.60 -1.78
N HIS A 79 12.38 10.40 -0.49
CA HIS A 79 13.36 10.56 0.58
C HIS A 79 14.44 9.47 0.54
N TYR A 80 14.03 8.21 0.39
CA TYR A 80 14.96 7.07 0.46
C TYR A 80 15.76 6.89 -0.84
N SER A 81 15.07 6.92 -1.98
CA SER A 81 15.63 6.55 -3.29
C SER A 81 16.35 7.73 -3.97
N ARG A 82 15.88 8.96 -3.74
CA ARG A 82 16.31 10.17 -4.47
C ARG A 82 16.92 11.24 -3.58
N HIS A 83 17.16 10.90 -2.31
CA HIS A 83 17.76 11.77 -1.30
C HIS A 83 17.07 13.11 -1.16
N SER A 84 15.76 13.14 -1.40
CA SER A 84 14.94 14.32 -1.21
C SER A 84 15.37 15.58 -1.99
N TYR A 85 16.17 15.45 -3.05
CA TYR A 85 16.75 16.59 -3.76
C TYR A 85 15.73 17.25 -4.71
N ASN A 86 15.37 18.50 -4.42
CA ASN A 86 14.61 19.36 -5.33
C ASN A 86 15.30 20.74 -5.42
N PRO A 87 15.95 21.08 -6.54
CA PRO A 87 16.71 22.33 -6.65
C PRO A 87 15.82 23.58 -6.77
N GLY A 88 14.52 23.42 -7.04
CA GLY A 88 13.60 24.54 -7.28
C GLY A 88 12.89 25.06 -6.03
N LEU A 89 13.00 24.38 -4.88
CA LEU A 89 12.24 24.70 -3.67
C LEU A 89 13.12 24.69 -2.42
N PRO A 90 12.82 25.54 -1.43
CA PRO A 90 13.52 25.50 -0.16
C PRO A 90 13.21 24.20 0.60
N PRO A 91 14.18 23.67 1.37
CA PRO A 91 14.00 22.43 2.13
C PRO A 91 12.97 22.59 3.27
N LEU A 92 12.84 23.79 3.81
CA LEU A 92 11.87 24.14 4.85
C LEU A 92 11.05 25.34 4.39
N ARG A 93 9.78 25.37 4.78
CA ARG A 93 8.89 26.51 4.57
C ARG A 93 9.44 27.79 5.22
N THR A 94 9.49 28.86 4.43
CA THR A 94 9.98 30.19 4.87
C THR A 94 8.87 31.23 4.76
N TRP A 95 8.77 32.14 5.73
CA TRP A 95 7.82 33.26 5.68
C TRP A 95 8.31 34.34 4.70
N SER A 96 7.49 34.73 3.74
CA SER A 96 7.80 35.86 2.85
C SER A 96 7.10 37.13 3.33
N GLY A 97 7.87 38.09 3.85
CA GLY A 97 7.33 39.38 4.28
C GLY A 97 6.71 40.21 3.14
N HIS A 98 7.17 40.03 1.90
CA HIS A 98 6.62 40.74 0.73
C HIS A 98 5.26 40.20 0.31
N LYS A 99 5.08 38.88 0.35
CA LYS A 99 3.83 38.22 -0.06
C LYS A 99 2.86 37.99 1.11
N LEU A 100 3.30 38.25 2.35
CA LEU A 100 2.56 37.98 3.59
C LEU A 100 2.00 36.56 3.65
N LEU A 101 2.80 35.58 3.20
CA LEU A 101 2.43 34.18 3.18
C LEU A 101 3.65 33.29 3.42
N TRP A 102 3.37 32.10 3.95
CA TRP A 102 4.34 31.02 3.98
C TRP A 102 4.60 30.54 2.55
N LEU A 103 5.85 30.63 2.11
CA LEU A 103 6.23 30.11 0.80
C LEU A 103 6.03 28.61 0.77
N ALA A 104 5.72 28.12 -0.41
CA ALA A 104 5.57 26.70 -0.62
C ALA A 104 6.90 25.99 -0.39
N GLU A 105 6.78 24.84 0.26
CA GLU A 105 7.89 23.94 0.51
C GLU A 105 7.82 22.75 -0.45
N LYS A 106 8.83 21.89 -0.35
CA LYS A 106 8.87 20.63 -1.09
C LYS A 106 7.62 19.76 -0.90
N ALA A 107 7.03 19.71 0.30
CA ALA A 107 5.86 18.89 0.57
C ALA A 107 4.61 19.35 -0.19
N ASP A 108 4.53 20.64 -0.55
CA ASP A 108 3.42 21.20 -1.33
C ASP A 108 3.52 20.83 -2.82
N PHE A 109 4.74 20.54 -3.29
CA PHE A 109 5.03 20.27 -4.70
C PHE A 109 5.75 18.92 -4.84
N PRO A 110 4.98 17.84 -4.99
CA PRO A 110 5.55 16.52 -5.18
C PRO A 110 6.40 16.45 -6.45
N LEU A 111 7.45 15.61 -6.40
CA LEU A 111 8.39 15.46 -7.51
C LEU A 111 7.67 14.91 -8.75
N LEU A 112 7.74 15.65 -9.86
CA LEU A 112 7.22 15.22 -11.15
C LEU A 112 8.26 14.40 -11.88
N ALA A 113 8.29 13.10 -11.61
CA ALA A 113 9.22 12.19 -12.27
C ALA A 113 8.56 10.81 -12.46
N PRO A 114 9.11 9.98 -13.36
CA PRO A 114 8.62 8.60 -13.51
C PRO A 114 8.78 7.82 -12.20
N PRO A 115 7.87 6.87 -11.91
CA PRO A 115 7.87 6.10 -10.69
C PRO A 115 9.13 5.24 -10.55
N THR A 116 9.60 5.09 -9.32
CA THR A 116 10.74 4.22 -8.99
C THR A 116 10.27 2.77 -8.98
N ASN A 117 10.26 2.13 -10.14
CA ASN A 117 9.67 0.80 -10.31
C ASN A 117 10.62 -0.37 -9.98
N TYR A 118 11.88 -0.13 -9.62
CA TYR A 118 12.89 -1.14 -9.27
C TYR A 118 12.91 -2.41 -10.17
N GLY A 119 12.51 -2.28 -11.44
CA GLY A 119 12.37 -3.42 -12.37
C GLY A 119 11.11 -4.28 -12.19
N LEU A 120 10.25 -4.03 -11.20
CA LEU A 120 8.99 -4.77 -10.97
C LEU A 120 8.08 -4.72 -12.19
N TYR A 121 7.94 -3.54 -12.80
CA TYR A 121 7.14 -3.39 -14.01
C TYR A 121 7.66 -4.28 -15.15
N GLU A 122 8.99 -4.30 -15.36
CA GLU A 122 9.61 -5.15 -16.40
C GLU A 122 9.43 -6.64 -16.10
N GLN A 123 9.54 -7.04 -14.83
CA GLN A 123 9.31 -8.42 -14.41
C GLN A 123 7.85 -8.86 -14.64
N LEU A 124 6.89 -8.02 -14.27
CA LEU A 124 5.46 -8.30 -14.48
C LEU A 124 5.12 -8.32 -15.97
N LYS A 125 5.64 -7.37 -16.74
CA LYS A 125 5.47 -7.30 -18.19
C LYS A 125 5.99 -8.58 -18.86
N ARG A 126 7.19 -9.05 -18.48
CA ARG A 126 7.70 -10.34 -18.93
C ARG A 126 6.74 -11.47 -18.58
N ARG A 127 6.30 -11.56 -17.32
CA ARG A 127 5.37 -12.60 -16.86
C ARG A 127 4.04 -12.61 -17.62
N TRP A 128 3.49 -11.45 -17.96
CA TRP A 128 2.24 -11.36 -18.73
C TRP A 128 2.41 -11.70 -20.20
N LEU A 129 3.56 -11.34 -20.78
CA LEU A 129 3.87 -11.65 -22.17
C LEU A 129 4.33 -13.09 -22.38
N THR A 130 4.86 -13.75 -21.35
CA THR A 130 5.15 -15.18 -21.40
C THR A 130 3.84 -15.93 -21.64
N PRO A 131 3.63 -16.54 -22.81
CA PRO A 131 2.44 -17.34 -23.03
C PRO A 131 2.45 -18.47 -22.00
N LYS A 132 1.38 -18.58 -21.21
CA LYS A 132 1.18 -19.74 -20.35
C LYS A 132 1.18 -20.94 -21.28
N ALA A 133 2.17 -21.82 -21.14
CA ALA A 133 2.22 -23.04 -21.93
C ALA A 133 0.86 -23.72 -21.80
N GLY A 134 0.20 -24.00 -22.93
CA GLY A 134 -1.11 -24.65 -22.97
C GLY A 134 -1.03 -26.12 -22.59
N SER A 135 -0.20 -26.46 -21.60
CA SER A 135 -0.11 -27.82 -21.12
C SER A 135 -1.17 -28.01 -20.05
N TRP A 136 -2.00 -29.02 -20.27
CA TRP A 136 -2.82 -29.66 -19.26
C TRP A 136 -1.93 -30.42 -18.27
N GLU A 137 -0.81 -29.82 -17.87
CA GLU A 137 0.13 -30.37 -16.93
C GLU A 137 -0.36 -30.00 -15.53
N SER A 138 -0.63 -31.03 -14.74
CA SER A 138 -0.90 -30.82 -13.33
C SER A 138 0.31 -30.15 -12.67
N ILE A 139 0.08 -29.40 -11.58
CA ILE A 139 1.13 -28.79 -10.76
C ILE A 139 2.22 -29.81 -10.39
N TYR A 140 1.83 -31.08 -10.21
CA TYR A 140 2.75 -32.19 -9.93
C TYR A 140 3.74 -32.43 -11.08
N THR A 141 3.29 -32.42 -12.34
CA THR A 141 4.13 -32.65 -13.51
C THR A 141 5.14 -31.51 -13.73
N GLU A 142 4.72 -30.25 -13.47
CA GLU A 142 5.62 -29.09 -13.54
C GLU A 142 6.66 -29.09 -12.40
N SER A 143 6.23 -29.46 -11.18
CA SER A 143 7.10 -29.46 -10.00
C SER A 143 8.12 -30.60 -10.00
N TYR A 144 7.77 -31.73 -10.61
CA TYR A 144 8.63 -32.92 -10.69
C TYR A 144 8.91 -33.26 -12.16
N PRO A 145 9.82 -32.51 -12.82
CA PRO A 145 10.21 -32.84 -14.19
C PRO A 145 10.86 -34.22 -14.22
N ARG A 146 10.54 -35.00 -15.25
CA ARG A 146 11.12 -36.33 -15.42
C ARG A 146 12.64 -36.18 -15.54
N PRO A 147 13.45 -36.82 -14.67
CA PRO A 147 14.90 -36.70 -14.73
C PRO A 147 15.40 -37.24 -16.08
N PRO A 148 16.53 -36.72 -16.59
CA PRO A 148 17.08 -37.19 -17.86
C PRO A 148 17.35 -38.70 -17.77
N LEU A 149 17.17 -39.41 -18.89
CA LEU A 149 17.31 -40.87 -18.93
C LEU A 149 18.65 -41.38 -18.40
N CYS A 150 19.71 -40.56 -18.50
CA CYS A 150 21.04 -40.87 -17.97
C CYS A 150 21.14 -40.86 -16.44
N ALA A 151 20.20 -40.22 -15.73
CA ALA A 151 20.12 -40.27 -14.27
C ALA A 151 19.43 -41.55 -13.77
N LEU A 152 18.76 -42.30 -14.66
CA LEU A 152 18.14 -43.57 -14.31
C LEU A 152 19.18 -44.69 -14.41
N SER A 153 19.34 -45.47 -13.34
CA SER A 153 20.22 -46.65 -13.37
C SER A 153 19.73 -47.63 -14.44
N ARG A 154 20.56 -47.91 -15.45
CA ARG A 154 20.24 -48.90 -16.47
C ARG A 154 20.29 -50.29 -15.84
N ARG A 155 19.13 -50.92 -15.62
CA ARG A 155 19.07 -52.33 -15.23
C ARG A 155 19.64 -53.16 -16.38
N GLN A 156 20.80 -53.77 -16.15
CA GLN A 156 21.33 -54.79 -17.04
C GLN A 156 20.66 -56.11 -16.65
N HIS A 157 19.82 -56.64 -17.53
CA HIS A 157 19.30 -58.00 -17.39
C HIS A 157 20.36 -58.97 -17.90
N ALA A 158 20.56 -60.08 -17.20
CA ALA A 158 21.38 -61.17 -17.71
C ALA A 158 20.80 -61.62 -19.05
N ILE A 159 21.60 -61.57 -20.11
CA ILE A 159 21.22 -62.15 -21.39
C ILE A 159 21.11 -63.67 -21.13
N PRO A 160 19.95 -64.31 -21.35
CA PRO A 160 19.83 -65.74 -21.15
C PRO A 160 20.80 -66.42 -22.12
N VAL A 161 21.78 -67.14 -21.57
CA VAL A 161 22.67 -67.98 -22.37
C VAL A 161 21.81 -69.11 -22.94
N PRO A 162 21.70 -69.27 -24.26
CA PRO A 162 20.96 -70.38 -24.83
C PRO A 162 21.61 -71.69 -24.34
N PRO A 163 20.83 -72.68 -23.89
CA PRO A 163 21.38 -73.93 -23.39
C PRO A 163 22.20 -74.61 -24.50
N PRO A 164 23.35 -75.22 -24.15
CA PRO A 164 24.15 -75.95 -25.12
C PRO A 164 23.28 -77.03 -25.77
N ARG A 165 23.29 -77.07 -27.11
CA ARG A 165 22.52 -78.06 -27.88
C ARG A 165 23.04 -79.45 -27.49
N LEU A 166 22.17 -80.28 -26.92
CA LEU A 166 22.46 -81.69 -26.71
C LEU A 166 22.69 -82.33 -28.08
N HIS A 167 23.90 -82.85 -28.30
CA HIS A 167 24.19 -83.62 -29.50
C HIS A 167 23.38 -84.92 -29.49
N PRO A 168 22.81 -85.35 -30.64
CA PRO A 168 22.04 -86.58 -30.70
C PRO A 168 22.95 -87.77 -30.36
N VAL A 169 22.46 -88.62 -29.47
CA VAL A 169 23.11 -89.88 -29.07
C VAL A 169 23.11 -90.83 -30.28
N PRO A 170 24.25 -91.44 -30.64
CA PRO A 170 24.28 -92.37 -31.76
C PRO A 170 23.46 -93.61 -31.42
N HIS A 171 22.48 -93.93 -32.28
CA HIS A 171 21.76 -95.20 -32.22
C HIS A 171 22.68 -96.31 -32.74
N PHE A 172 22.88 -97.33 -31.91
CA PHE A 172 23.41 -98.64 -32.29
C PHE A 172 22.26 -99.54 -32.72
#